data_AF-A0A453CK63-F1
#
_entry.id   AF-A0A453CK63-F1
#
_cell.length_a   1.000
_cell.length_b   1.000
_cell.length_c   1.000
_cell.angle_alpha   90.00
_cell.angle_beta   90.00
_cell.angle_gamma   90.00
#
_symmetry.space_group_name_H-M   'P 1'
#
loop_
_entity.id
_entity.type
_entity.pdbx_description
1 polymer ?
#
loop_
_entity_poly.entity_id
_entity_poly.type
_entity_poly.pdbx_seq_one_letter_code
_entity_poly.pdbx_strand_id
1 'polypeptide(L)'
;AEIHHISPVHVFSDKMEIAVEFSIPVQCQRLWLFCKRQNGTWRPVKPFSTEENNLSMTSLGRLLSRTFLFLNPDGVKLFLEVLNDSSPKNLSNNDGLVFLKLYDPEQTQIRYIGMVFVKASSRPSDILPKLRSLAGFCADEEMELYEVRFCFTATLPLLILNPVFHHHILCFLILICRKSNLNLLPCVMP
;
A
#
# COMPACT_ATOMS: atom_id res chain seq x y z
N ALA A 1 -8.51 -14.39 9.28
CA ALA A 1 -7.70 -15.21 8.35
C ALA A 1 -6.37 -14.51 8.14
N GLU A 2 -5.35 -14.99 8.84
CA GLU A 2 -4.01 -14.39 8.85
C GLU A 2 -3.32 -14.51 7.49
N ILE A 3 -2.66 -13.43 7.12
CA ILE A 3 -1.82 -13.31 5.93
C ILE A 3 -0.49 -14.02 6.24
N HIS A 4 -0.52 -15.35 6.38
CA HIS A 4 0.69 -16.19 6.46
C HIS A 4 0.90 -17.07 5.22
N HIS A 5 0.03 -16.97 4.21
CA HIS A 5 0.42 -17.40 2.88
C HIS A 5 1.33 -16.34 2.28
N ILE A 6 2.64 -16.51 2.46
CA ILE A 6 3.62 -16.01 1.50
C ILE A 6 3.19 -16.62 0.18
N SER A 7 2.45 -15.86 -0.64
CA SER A 7 2.21 -16.23 -2.02
C SER A 7 3.55 -16.62 -2.64
N PRO A 8 3.60 -17.65 -3.51
CA PRO A 8 4.86 -18.03 -4.15
C PRO A 8 5.56 -16.78 -4.68
N VAL A 9 6.87 -16.67 -4.48
CA VAL A 9 7.65 -15.64 -5.16
C VAL A 9 7.60 -16.01 -6.63
N HIS A 10 6.78 -15.29 -7.39
CA HIS A 10 6.67 -15.50 -8.83
C HIS A 10 7.81 -14.73 -9.48
N VAL A 11 8.53 -15.42 -10.36
CA VAL A 11 9.57 -14.82 -11.20
C VAL A 11 9.01 -14.75 -12.60
N PHE A 12 8.95 -13.53 -13.15
CA PHE A 12 8.41 -13.27 -14.48
C PHE A 12 9.50 -12.69 -15.38
N SER A 13 9.55 -13.18 -16.62
CA SER A 13 10.47 -12.71 -17.67
C SER A 13 9.93 -11.51 -18.43
N ASP A 14 8.61 -11.33 -18.46
CA ASP A 14 7.94 -10.17 -19.07
C ASP A 14 6.51 -9.95 -18.52
N LYS A 15 5.86 -8.88 -19.00
CA LYS A 15 4.48 -8.54 -18.62
C LYS A 15 3.41 -9.47 -19.22
N MET A 16 3.73 -10.18 -20.31
CA MET A 16 2.79 -11.13 -20.91
C MET A 16 2.65 -12.36 -20.03
N GLU A 17 3.73 -12.83 -19.42
CA GLU A 17 3.67 -13.89 -18.41
C GLU A 17 2.80 -13.48 -17.22
N ILE A 18 2.97 -12.25 -16.71
CA ILE A 18 2.09 -11.67 -15.67
C ILE A 18 0.63 -11.64 -16.14
N ALA A 19 0.41 -11.30 -17.40
CA ALA A 19 -0.94 -11.21 -17.96
C ALA A 19 -1.64 -12.56 -18.02
N VAL A 20 -0.90 -13.60 -18.41
CA VAL A 20 -1.41 -14.98 -18.47
C VAL A 20 -1.66 -15.51 -17.06
N GLU A 21 -0.67 -15.41 -16.18
CA GLU A 21 -0.72 -15.97 -14.82
C GLU A 21 -1.88 -15.38 -14.00
N PHE A 22 -2.01 -14.05 -13.99
CA PHE A 22 -3.03 -13.38 -13.20
C PHE A 22 -4.30 -13.05 -13.99
N SER A 23 -4.36 -13.40 -15.27
CA SER A 23 -5.47 -13.01 -16.18
C SER A 23 -5.71 -11.49 -16.21
N ILE A 24 -4.63 -10.70 -16.19
CA ILE A 24 -4.67 -9.22 -16.21
C ILE A 24 -4.04 -8.71 -17.50
N PRO A 25 -4.80 -8.11 -18.43
CA PRO A 25 -4.25 -7.58 -19.67
C PRO A 25 -3.09 -6.60 -19.44
N VAL A 26 -2.07 -6.61 -20.30
CA VAL A 26 -0.86 -5.77 -20.15
C VAL A 26 -1.18 -4.28 -20.00
N GLN A 27 -2.20 -3.79 -20.72
CA GLN A 27 -2.68 -2.41 -20.62
C GLN A 27 -3.30 -2.05 -19.26
N CYS A 28 -3.71 -3.06 -18.49
CA CYS A 28 -4.25 -2.91 -17.14
C CYS A 28 -3.16 -3.12 -16.07
N GLN A 29 -1.89 -3.28 -16.44
CA GLN A 29 -0.79 -3.51 -15.49
C GLN A 29 0.05 -2.25 -15.31
N ARG A 30 0.12 -1.74 -14.06
CA ARG A 30 1.16 -0.79 -13.66
C ARG A 30 2.09 -1.43 -12.65
N LEU A 31 3.37 -1.51 -13.02
CA LEU A 31 4.40 -2.04 -12.15
C LEU A 31 5.03 -0.93 -11.32
N TRP A 32 5.27 -1.24 -10.05
CA TRP A 32 5.90 -0.38 -9.06
C TRP A 32 7.15 -1.04 -8.52
N LEU A 33 8.18 -0.24 -8.26
CA LEU A 33 9.32 -0.69 -7.47
C LEU A 33 8.86 -0.97 -6.04
N PHE A 34 9.16 -2.15 -5.52
CA PHE A 34 8.83 -2.57 -4.16
C PHE A 34 10.13 -2.70 -3.34
N CYS A 35 10.26 -1.92 -2.27
CA CYS A 35 11.48 -1.87 -1.48
C CYS A 35 11.21 -2.03 0.01
N LYS A 36 12.20 -2.58 0.71
CA LYS A 36 12.22 -2.64 2.17
C LYS A 36 12.69 -1.28 2.72
N ARG A 37 11.94 -0.73 3.66
CA ARG A 37 12.32 0.48 4.43
C ARG A 37 13.23 0.09 5.60
N GLN A 38 13.88 1.09 6.21
CA GLN A 38 14.73 0.90 7.40
C GLN A 38 13.99 0.22 8.56
N ASN A 39 12.69 0.48 8.70
CA ASN A 39 11.85 -0.14 9.72
C ASN A 39 11.38 -1.56 9.36
N GLY A 40 12.01 -2.24 8.39
CA GLY A 40 11.73 -3.64 8.04
C GLY A 40 10.51 -3.90 7.16
N THR A 41 9.68 -2.89 6.87
CA THR A 41 8.46 -3.06 6.06
C THR A 41 8.70 -2.90 4.56
N TRP A 42 8.00 -3.69 3.74
CA TRP A 42 8.03 -3.59 2.29
C TRP A 42 6.91 -2.69 1.76
N ARG A 43 7.22 -1.75 0.87
CA ARG A 43 6.24 -0.79 0.33
C ARG A 43 6.51 -0.46 -1.14
N PRO A 44 5.46 -0.16 -1.93
CA PRO A 44 5.65 0.40 -3.26
C PRO A 44 6.24 1.80 -3.12
N VAL A 45 7.23 2.11 -3.95
CA VAL A 45 7.97 3.38 -3.88
C VAL A 45 7.59 4.29 -5.04
N LYS A 46 7.72 3.78 -6.27
CA LYS A 46 7.55 4.57 -7.48
C LYS A 46 6.99 3.68 -8.59
N PRO A 47 6.00 4.14 -9.38
CA PRO A 47 5.58 3.45 -10.58
C PRO A 47 6.67 3.60 -11.66
N PHE A 48 6.81 2.60 -12.52
CA PHE A 48 7.74 2.71 -13.64
C PHE A 48 7.23 3.72 -14.68
N SER A 49 8.15 4.49 -15.25
CA SER A 49 7.90 5.40 -16.36
C SER A 49 7.55 4.63 -17.63
N THR A 50 7.06 5.33 -18.66
CA THR A 50 6.82 4.71 -19.98
C THR A 50 8.08 4.07 -20.55
N GLU A 51 9.23 4.74 -20.39
CA GLU A 51 10.52 4.22 -20.85
C GLU A 51 10.93 2.96 -20.08
N GLU A 52 10.84 2.98 -18.75
CA GLU A 52 11.14 1.83 -17.89
C GLU A 52 10.22 0.64 -18.22
N ASN A 53 8.95 0.89 -18.54
CA ASN A 53 7.98 -0.13 -18.93
C ASN A 53 8.22 -0.72 -20.33
N ASN A 54 8.98 -0.04 -21.19
CA ASN A 54 9.35 -0.53 -22.52
C ASN A 54 10.63 -1.38 -22.50
N LEU A 55 11.34 -1.43 -21.38
CA LEU A 55 12.52 -2.28 -21.21
C LEU A 55 12.12 -3.74 -21.01
N SER A 56 12.96 -4.66 -21.49
CA SER A 56 12.86 -6.07 -21.10
C SER A 56 13.11 -6.23 -19.59
N MET A 57 12.53 -7.25 -18.95
CA MET A 57 12.72 -7.47 -17.50
C MET A 57 14.19 -7.67 -17.12
N THR A 58 15.00 -8.25 -18.02
CA THR A 58 16.46 -8.35 -17.82
C THR A 58 17.12 -6.97 -17.80
N SER A 59 16.75 -6.09 -18.73
CA SER A 59 17.29 -4.73 -18.82
C SER A 59 16.84 -3.86 -17.66
N LEU A 60 15.55 -3.96 -17.31
CA LEU A 60 14.95 -3.32 -16.15
C LEU A 60 15.58 -3.82 -14.86
N GLY A 61 15.76 -5.14 -14.73
CA GLY A 61 16.48 -5.77 -13.62
C GLY A 61 17.89 -5.21 -13.48
N ARG A 62 18.66 -5.14 -14.57
CA ARG A 62 20.02 -4.55 -14.55
C ARG A 62 20.02 -3.06 -14.19
N LEU A 63 19.08 -2.27 -14.72
CA LEU A 63 18.93 -0.85 -14.42
C LEU A 63 18.63 -0.64 -12.93
N LEU A 64 17.66 -1.40 -12.40
CA LEU A 64 17.24 -1.32 -11.01
C LEU A 64 18.31 -1.87 -10.07
N SER A 65 19.03 -2.93 -10.47
CA SER A 65 20.17 -3.44 -9.72
C SER A 65 21.26 -2.38 -9.57
N ARG A 66 21.62 -1.65 -10.62
CA ARG A 66 22.62 -0.58 -10.52
C ARG A 66 22.20 0.57 -9.61
N THR A 67 20.91 0.85 -9.56
CA THR A 67 20.37 2.05 -8.90
C THR A 67 19.85 1.77 -7.49
N PHE A 68 19.46 0.52 -7.20
CA PHE A 68 18.71 0.14 -6.00
C PHE A 68 19.18 -1.18 -5.36
N LEU A 69 20.35 -1.74 -5.73
CA LEU A 69 20.88 -2.97 -5.10
C LEU A 69 20.91 -2.87 -3.57
N PHE A 70 21.27 -1.70 -3.04
CA PHE A 70 21.34 -1.43 -1.60
C PHE A 70 19.98 -1.52 -0.90
N LEU A 71 18.86 -1.39 -1.63
CA LEU A 71 17.52 -1.55 -1.08
C LEU A 71 17.05 -3.01 -1.12
N ASN A 72 17.58 -3.82 -2.05
CA ASN A 72 17.07 -5.16 -2.38
C ASN A 72 18.23 -6.13 -2.76
N PRO A 73 19.01 -6.62 -1.78
CA PRO A 73 20.17 -7.49 -2.04
C PRO A 73 19.76 -8.85 -2.64
N ASP A 74 18.57 -9.35 -2.32
CA ASP A 74 18.07 -10.65 -2.78
C ASP A 74 17.39 -10.60 -4.16
N GLY A 75 17.44 -9.45 -4.84
CA GLY A 75 16.82 -9.24 -6.15
C GLY A 75 15.66 -8.23 -6.14
N VAL A 76 15.33 -7.73 -7.33
CA VAL A 76 14.29 -6.71 -7.52
C VAL A 76 12.92 -7.29 -7.21
N LYS A 77 12.17 -6.64 -6.31
CA LYS A 77 10.77 -6.96 -6.03
C LYS A 77 9.86 -5.90 -6.64
N LEU A 78 8.74 -6.35 -7.18
CA LEU A 78 7.76 -5.51 -7.85
C LEU A 78 6.41 -5.61 -7.16
N PHE A 79 5.65 -4.53 -7.23
CA PHE A 79 4.25 -4.48 -6.86
C PHE A 79 3.42 -4.23 -8.13
N LEU A 80 2.42 -5.06 -8.38
CA LEU A 80 1.51 -4.94 -9.50
C LEU A 80 0.24 -4.20 -9.07
N GLU A 81 0.03 -3.00 -9.61
CA GLU A 81 -1.26 -2.32 -9.55
C GLU A 81 -2.10 -2.73 -10.77
N VAL A 82 -3.34 -3.15 -10.51
CA VAL A 82 -4.34 -3.43 -11.54
C VAL A 82 -5.11 -2.14 -11.83
N LEU A 83 -4.97 -1.64 -13.05
CA LEU A 83 -5.62 -0.41 -13.47
C LEU A 83 -7.10 -0.63 -13.74
N ASN A 84 -7.89 0.39 -13.38
CA ASN A 84 -9.30 0.51 -13.71
C ASN A 84 -9.59 1.93 -14.21
N ASP A 85 -10.84 2.23 -14.56
CA ASP A 85 -11.24 3.53 -15.12
C ASP A 85 -10.96 4.71 -14.17
N SER A 86 -10.89 4.46 -12.86
CA SER A 86 -10.57 5.47 -11.84
C SER A 86 -9.07 5.58 -11.54
N SER A 87 -8.23 4.71 -12.10
CA SER A 87 -6.79 4.75 -11.89
C SER A 87 -6.18 6.00 -12.55
N PRO A 88 -5.39 6.81 -11.82
CA PRO A 88 -4.78 8.01 -12.41
C PRO A 88 -3.84 7.63 -13.55
N LYS A 89 -4.02 8.20 -14.75
CA LYS A 89 -3.19 7.85 -15.93
C LYS A 89 -1.74 8.33 -15.79
N ASN A 90 -1.54 9.52 -15.24
CA ASN A 90 -0.23 10.16 -15.09
C ASN A 90 0.03 10.43 -13.60
N LEU A 91 0.90 9.64 -12.99
CA LEU A 91 1.36 9.85 -11.62
C LEU A 91 2.60 10.75 -11.61
N SER A 92 2.60 11.72 -10.70
CA SER A 92 3.72 12.61 -10.43
C SER A 92 4.41 12.24 -9.12
N ASN A 93 5.59 12.82 -8.85
CA ASN A 93 6.28 12.63 -7.58
C ASN A 93 5.50 13.20 -6.37
N ASN A 94 4.47 14.02 -6.61
CA ASN A 94 3.59 14.55 -5.57
C ASN A 94 2.39 13.63 -5.30
N ASP A 95 2.23 12.54 -6.04
CA ASP A 95 1.19 11.54 -5.80
C ASP A 95 1.71 10.45 -4.85
N GLY A 96 1.01 10.28 -3.74
CA GLY A 96 1.20 9.20 -2.79
C GLY A 96 0.15 8.11 -2.99
N LEU A 97 0.58 6.85 -2.85
CA LEU A 97 -0.31 5.70 -2.78
C LEU A 97 -0.53 5.31 -1.32
N VAL A 98 -1.80 5.35 -0.88
CA VAL A 98 -2.19 5.00 0.48
C VAL A 98 -2.99 3.72 0.47
N PHE A 99 -2.54 2.72 1.21
CA PHE A 99 -3.27 1.49 1.45
C PHE A 99 -4.26 1.71 2.59
N LEU A 100 -5.45 1.13 2.47
CA LEU A 100 -6.53 1.29 3.43
C LEU A 100 -6.88 -0.04 4.05
N LYS A 101 -6.89 -0.06 5.37
CA LYS A 101 -7.38 -1.17 6.17
C LYS A 101 -8.52 -0.70 7.04
N LEU A 102 -9.56 -1.51 7.15
CA LEU A 102 -10.68 -1.28 8.06
C LEU A 102 -10.55 -2.25 9.23
N TYR A 103 -10.55 -1.69 10.45
CA TYR A 103 -10.69 -2.45 11.67
C TYR A 103 -12.17 -2.54 12.03
N ASP A 104 -12.64 -3.77 12.22
CA ASP A 104 -13.93 -4.09 12.80
C ASP A 104 -13.73 -4.41 14.29
N PRO A 105 -14.16 -3.52 15.21
CA PRO A 105 -13.97 -3.72 16.64
C PRO A 105 -14.85 -4.85 17.19
N GLU A 106 -16.00 -5.14 16.57
CA GLU A 106 -16.89 -6.21 17.03
C GLU A 106 -16.30 -7.58 16.71
N GLN A 107 -15.72 -7.70 15.50
CA GLN A 107 -15.08 -8.94 15.06
C GLN A 107 -13.61 -9.02 15.47
N THR A 108 -13.03 -7.95 16.01
CA THR A 108 -11.59 -7.80 16.30
C THR A 108 -10.70 -8.13 15.08
N GLN A 109 -11.15 -7.76 13.89
CA GLN A 109 -10.50 -8.10 12.62
C GLN A 109 -10.09 -6.88 11.83
N ILE A 110 -8.95 -6.99 11.14
CA ILE A 110 -8.48 -6.00 10.18
C ILE A 110 -8.62 -6.57 8.78
N ARG A 111 -9.32 -5.85 7.89
CA ARG A 111 -9.47 -6.22 6.47
C ARG A 111 -8.94 -5.13 5.56
N TYR A 112 -8.36 -5.53 4.43
CA TYR A 112 -7.96 -4.60 3.38
C TYR A 112 -9.21 -4.12 2.62
N ILE A 113 -9.36 -2.82 2.43
CA ILE A 113 -10.53 -2.22 1.74
C ILE A 113 -10.16 -1.46 0.46
N GLY A 114 -8.88 -1.47 0.07
CA GLY A 114 -8.42 -0.85 -1.16
C GLY A 114 -7.25 0.12 -0.97
N MET A 115 -7.00 0.89 -2.02
CA MET A 115 -5.95 1.89 -2.05
C MET A 115 -6.49 3.19 -2.65
N VAL A 116 -5.91 4.32 -2.25
CA VAL A 116 -6.26 5.64 -2.79
C VAL A 116 -4.99 6.40 -3.15
N PHE A 117 -5.07 7.14 -4.25
CA PHE A 117 -4.05 8.10 -4.65
C PHE A 117 -4.38 9.45 -4.04
N VAL A 118 -3.39 10.04 -3.35
CA VAL A 118 -3.53 11.33 -2.67
C VAL A 118 -2.38 12.24 -3.08
N LYS A 119 -2.58 13.55 -3.06
CA LYS A 119 -1.44 14.47 -3.22
C LYS A 119 -0.73 14.60 -1.88
N ALA A 120 0.59 14.86 -1.89
CA ALA A 120 1.35 15.15 -0.68
C ALA A 120 0.79 16.35 0.10
N SER A 121 0.11 17.28 -0.59
CA SER A 121 -0.57 18.43 0.00
C SER A 121 -1.98 18.13 0.54
N SER A 122 -2.54 16.94 0.27
CA SER A 122 -3.89 16.59 0.69
C SER A 122 -4.00 16.48 2.20
N ARG A 123 -5.11 16.97 2.74
CA ARG A 123 -5.49 16.83 4.14
C ARG A 123 -6.36 15.61 4.33
N PRO A 124 -6.39 15.00 5.54
CA PRO A 124 -7.28 13.87 5.82
C PRO A 124 -8.75 14.16 5.48
N SER A 125 -9.21 15.40 5.76
CA SER A 125 -10.57 15.85 5.44
C SER A 125 -10.94 15.71 3.98
N ASP A 126 -9.97 15.91 3.08
CA ASP A 126 -10.20 15.93 1.63
C ASP A 126 -10.51 14.53 1.10
N ILE A 127 -10.04 13.49 1.79
CA ILE A 127 -10.21 12.09 1.37
C ILE A 127 -11.30 11.36 2.17
N LEU A 128 -11.79 11.93 3.28
CA LEU A 128 -12.82 11.30 4.12
C LEU A 128 -14.02 10.78 3.34
N PRO A 129 -14.62 11.52 2.37
CA PRO A 129 -15.74 11.01 1.60
C PRO A 129 -15.40 9.73 0.83
N LYS A 130 -14.18 9.67 0.26
CA LYS A 130 -13.71 8.49 -0.48
C LYS A 130 -13.44 7.31 0.47
N LEU A 131 -12.85 7.58 1.64
CA LEU A 131 -12.61 6.56 2.65
C LEU A 131 -13.93 5.94 3.15
N ARG A 132 -14.94 6.76 3.44
CA ARG A 132 -16.27 6.28 3.83
C ARG A 132 -16.90 5.40 2.76
N SER A 133 -16.87 5.85 1.50
CA SER A 133 -17.40 5.07 0.38
C SER A 133 -16.71 3.70 0.25
N LEU A 134 -15.39 3.63 0.43
CA LEU A 134 -14.64 2.36 0.40
C LEU A 134 -14.89 1.48 1.63
N ALA A 135 -15.11 2.10 2.79
CA ALA A 135 -15.41 1.39 4.04
C ALA A 135 -16.89 0.95 4.14
N GLY A 136 -17.77 1.45 3.27
CA GLY A 136 -19.21 1.20 3.31
C GLY A 136 -19.93 1.99 4.40
N PHE A 137 -19.38 3.16 4.78
CA PHE A 137 -19.93 4.01 5.84
C PHE A 137 -20.91 5.05 5.27
N CYS A 138 -21.90 5.43 6.07
CA CYS A 138 -22.76 6.57 5.77
C CYS A 138 -21.97 7.89 5.79
N ALA A 139 -22.45 8.92 5.07
CA ALA A 139 -21.74 10.19 4.91
C ALA A 139 -21.52 10.93 6.24
N ASP A 140 -22.41 10.73 7.20
CA ASP A 140 -22.45 11.30 8.54
C ASP A 140 -21.87 10.36 9.62
N GLU A 141 -21.53 9.12 9.26
CA GLU A 141 -20.98 8.15 10.20
C GLU A 141 -19.61 8.61 10.73
N GLU A 142 -19.45 8.55 12.06
CA GLU A 142 -18.20 8.86 12.72
C GLU A 142 -17.13 7.80 12.43
N MET A 143 -15.92 8.25 12.17
CA MET A 143 -14.80 7.41 11.77
C MET A 143 -13.50 7.97 12.34
N GLU A 144 -12.63 7.07 12.79
CA GLU A 144 -11.30 7.40 13.28
C GLU A 144 -10.24 6.89 12.29
N LEU A 145 -9.18 7.69 12.10
CA LEU A 145 -8.08 7.40 11.20
C LEU A 145 -6.78 7.27 11.98
N TYR A 146 -6.07 6.17 11.75
CA TYR A 146 -4.76 5.92 12.34
C TYR A 146 -3.72 5.62 11.27
N GLU A 147 -2.54 6.22 11.40
CA GLU A 147 -1.33 5.79 10.73
C GLU A 147 -0.80 4.53 11.40
N VAL A 148 -0.61 3.47 10.61
CA VAL A 148 -0.01 2.23 11.08
C VAL A 148 1.50 2.29 10.89
N ARG A 149 2.25 2.28 11.99
CA ARG A 149 3.72 2.12 11.99
C ARG A 149 4.09 0.78 12.61
N PHE A 150 4.93 0.03 11.90
CA PHE A 150 5.61 -1.13 12.47
C PHE A 150 6.93 -0.68 13.08
N CYS A 151 7.11 -1.00 14.36
CA CYS A 151 8.36 -0.85 15.07
C CYS A 151 8.85 -2.24 15.47
N PHE A 152 10.03 -2.63 15.00
CA PHE A 152 10.69 -3.84 15.48
C PHE A 152 11.50 -3.45 16.72
N THR A 153 10.97 -3.77 17.90
CA THR A 153 11.76 -3.72 19.13
C THR A 153 12.50 -5.03 19.32
N ALA A 154 13.53 -5.05 20.17
CA ALA A 154 14.35 -6.25 20.40
C ALA A 154 13.55 -7.45 20.96
N THR A 155 12.34 -7.24 21.46
CA THR A 155 11.53 -8.26 22.13
C THR A 155 10.33 -8.71 21.30
N LEU A 156 9.60 -7.82 20.62
CA LEU A 156 8.47 -8.17 19.74
C LEU A 156 8.23 -7.11 18.65
N PRO A 157 7.62 -7.48 17.50
CA PRO A 157 7.06 -6.50 16.58
C PRO A 157 5.88 -5.77 17.23
N LEU A 158 5.96 -4.44 17.31
CA LEU A 158 4.87 -3.61 17.83
C LEU A 158 4.17 -2.88 16.68
N LEU A 159 2.84 -2.97 16.67
CA LEU A 159 1.97 -2.15 15.84
C LEU A 159 1.65 -0.85 16.59
N ILE A 160 2.16 0.27 16.09
CA ILE A 160 1.90 1.59 16.65
C ILE A 160 0.85 2.27 15.79
N LEU A 161 -0.28 2.63 16.39
CA LEU A 161 -1.34 3.42 15.77
C LEU A 161 -1.18 4.87 16.18
N ASN A 162 -0.82 5.74 15.24
CA ASN A 162 -0.74 7.18 15.48
C ASN A 162 -1.98 7.87 14.88
N PRO A 163 -2.72 8.70 15.62
CA PRO A 163 -3.83 9.45 15.04
C PRO A 163 -3.38 10.28 13.84
N VAL A 164 -4.14 10.25 12.74
CA VAL A 164 -3.85 11.08 11.57
C VAL A 164 -4.35 12.51 11.83
N PHE A 165 -3.45 13.46 12.06
CA PHE A 165 -3.79 14.87 12.28
C PHE A 165 -4.17 15.59 10.97
N HIS A 166 -4.99 16.64 11.08
CA HIS A 166 -5.57 17.42 9.97
C HIS A 166 -4.58 18.06 8.98
N HIS A 167 -3.28 18.04 9.26
CA HIS A 167 -2.32 18.85 8.53
C HIS A 167 -1.89 18.24 7.19
N HIS A 168 -1.58 16.94 7.11
CA HIS A 168 -1.14 16.27 5.87
C HIS A 168 -1.32 14.74 5.89
N ILE A 169 -1.59 14.13 4.72
CA ILE A 169 -1.55 12.67 4.53
C ILE A 169 -0.17 12.27 4.01
N LEU A 170 0.79 12.04 4.91
CA LEU A 170 2.11 11.47 4.57
C LEU A 170 2.18 9.95 4.84
N CYS A 171 1.04 9.33 5.14
CA CYS A 171 0.95 7.95 5.61
C CYS A 171 0.74 7.00 4.44
N PHE A 172 1.54 5.93 4.36
CA PHE A 172 1.37 4.90 3.33
C PHE A 172 0.26 3.89 3.65
N LEU A 173 -0.16 3.81 4.91
CA LEU A 173 -1.19 2.88 5.38
C LEU A 173 -2.05 3.58 6.43
N ILE A 174 -3.36 3.62 6.19
CA ILE A 174 -4.36 4.16 7.11
C ILE A 174 -5.24 3.00 7.61
N LEU A 175 -5.37 2.90 8.93
CA LEU A 175 -6.39 2.09 9.59
C LEU A 175 -7.61 2.96 9.86
N ILE A 176 -8.75 2.47 9.43
CA ILE A 176 -10.06 3.08 9.62
C ILE A 176 -10.76 2.30 10.74
N CYS A 177 -11.34 3.00 11.72
CA CYS A 177 -12.14 2.38 12.78
C CYS A 177 -13.52 3.05 12.85
N ARG A 178 -14.56 2.23 13.08
CA ARG A 178 -15.86 2.74 13.54
C ARG A 178 -15.70 3.23 14.97
N LYS A 179 -16.17 4.44 15.25
CA LYS A 179 -16.18 4.97 16.61
C LYS A 179 -17.35 4.36 17.37
N SER A 180 -17.13 3.20 17.98
CA SER A 180 -17.98 2.65 19.03
C SER A 180 -17.40 3.06 20.40
N ASN A 181 -18.20 3.04 21.47
CA ASN A 181 -17.80 3.39 22.85
C ASN A 181 -16.74 2.43 23.45
N LEU A 182 -15.60 2.26 22.80
CA LEU A 182 -14.54 1.35 23.17
C LEU A 182 -13.25 2.12 23.39
N ASN A 183 -12.75 2.03 24.62
CA ASN A 183 -11.36 2.35 24.94
C ASN A 183 -10.47 1.46 24.08
N LEU A 184 -9.91 2.00 23.00
CA LEU A 184 -8.82 1.37 22.25
C LEU A 184 -7.62 1.25 23.19
N LEU A 185 -7.53 0.14 23.92
CA LEU A 185 -6.27 -0.28 24.51
C LEU A 185 -5.27 -0.48 23.35
N PRO A 186 -3.98 -0.12 23.52
CA PRO A 186 -2.97 -0.38 22.51
C PRO A 186 -2.97 -1.88 22.21
N CYS A 187 -3.48 -2.23 21.03
CA CYS A 187 -3.57 -3.60 20.59
C CYS A 187 -2.15 -4.07 20.28
N VAL A 188 -1.50 -4.71 21.27
CA VAL A 188 -0.32 -5.53 21.02
C VAL A 188 -0.85 -6.80 20.34
N MET A 189 -0.86 -6.77 19.01
CA MET A 189 -1.09 -7.99 18.23
C MET A 189 0.06 -8.97 18.56
N PRO A 190 -0.22 -10.22 18.94
CA PRO A 190 0.80 -11.24 19.17
C PRO A 190 1.59 -11.59 17.89
#